data_AF-A0AAD4CR45-F1
#
_entry.id   AF-A0AAD4CR45-F1
#
_cell.length_a   1.000
_cell.length_b   1.000
_cell.length_c   1.000
_cell.angle_alpha   90.00
_cell.angle_beta   90.00
_cell.angle_gamma   90.00
#
_symmetry.space_group_name_H-M   'P 1'
#
loop_
_entity.id
_entity.type
_entity.pdbx_description
1 polymer ?
#
loop_
_entity_poly.entity_id
_entity_poly.type
_entity_poly.pdbx_seq_one_letter_code
_entity_poly.pdbx_strand_id
1 'polypeptide(L)'
;MARPKTQKGPIGVVLDFGLKDARARRFWLMQLGVVLSFSFWATFLFHLPTMLWSCSSIAPPMAVSGHVPHANQTLAVSFPDGTDTVDKDHQAMTALLASDIWFALGLMTSVDAFAIVSSFNRALIDDWHYFVALRMMTLGSIISFAVFLTGYKTAESLMWRHPVVVVVVGGTVQILTGTVLDKFHKPPPTSKVNNHPDSLQQYSEVLCNTMGSWKEAILATMVTGGTAIGLTAIVPPQWSTLVPVVAIGFEAIFLRLNKNKVRRTPQYTLCSDPILQGMTCSHWGLQQVALKPRIVLSPWVFLGLILASRTGLDIHLWTVFRPYPEFQWARAHLLFSTRRVAIICLGLLAVETAGIPVVSYIKPMVVPVFYAVSSSGVSVPATYGISCDVVREQDEAKAGGCN
;
A
#
# COMPACT_ATOMS: atom_id res chain seq x y z
N MET A 1 -38.66 -0.36 -42.83
CA MET A 1 -38.06 -1.19 -41.75
C MET A 1 -36.67 -0.66 -41.46
N ALA A 2 -36.55 0.24 -40.47
CA ALA A 2 -35.25 0.74 -40.02
C ALA A 2 -34.62 -0.32 -39.10
N ARG A 3 -33.37 -0.72 -39.41
CA ARG A 3 -32.59 -1.60 -38.53
C ARG A 3 -32.42 -0.93 -37.16
N PRO A 4 -32.57 -1.67 -36.04
CA PRO A 4 -32.23 -1.14 -34.74
C PRO A 4 -30.73 -0.86 -34.72
N LYS A 5 -30.34 0.38 -34.41
CA LYS A 5 -28.97 0.71 -34.07
C LYS A 5 -28.62 -0.09 -32.82
N THR A 6 -27.76 -1.08 -32.97
CA THR A 6 -27.09 -1.76 -31.86
C THR A 6 -26.39 -0.71 -31.00
N GLN A 7 -27.00 -0.39 -29.87
CA GLN A 7 -26.40 0.38 -28.79
C GLN A 7 -25.22 -0.45 -28.29
N LYS A 8 -24.01 -0.15 -28.76
CA LYS A 8 -22.78 -0.76 -28.23
C LYS A 8 -22.76 -0.47 -26.73
N GLY A 9 -22.68 -1.52 -25.92
CA GLY A 9 -22.63 -1.41 -24.48
C GLY A 9 -21.42 -0.57 -24.01
N PRO A 10 -21.48 0.00 -22.79
CA PRO A 10 -20.55 1.03 -22.29
C PRO A 10 -19.09 0.58 -22.13
N ILE A 11 -18.81 -0.74 -22.13
CA ILE A 11 -17.44 -1.27 -22.12
C ILE A 11 -16.75 -1.01 -23.48
N GLY A 12 -17.51 -0.93 -24.56
CA GLY A 12 -16.99 -0.63 -25.89
C GLY A 12 -16.49 0.81 -26.06
N VAL A 13 -16.82 1.74 -25.16
CA VAL A 13 -16.38 3.13 -25.25
C VAL A 13 -15.00 3.36 -24.62
N VAL A 14 -14.61 2.51 -23.66
CA VAL A 14 -13.32 2.64 -22.94
C VAL A 14 -12.14 2.14 -23.78
N LEU A 15 -12.36 1.23 -24.73
CA LEU A 15 -11.32 0.69 -25.62
C LEU A 15 -11.33 1.26 -27.03
N ASP A 16 -12.38 2.00 -27.42
CA ASP A 16 -12.55 2.60 -28.76
C ASP A 16 -12.23 4.11 -28.73
N PHE A 17 -11.32 4.53 -27.85
CA PHE A 17 -10.76 5.87 -27.84
C PHE A 17 -9.81 6.05 -29.02
N GLY A 18 -10.36 6.34 -30.19
CA GLY A 18 -9.56 6.83 -31.31
C GLY A 18 -8.77 8.07 -30.86
N LEU A 19 -7.44 8.07 -31.04
CA LEU A 19 -6.54 9.20 -30.72
C LEU A 19 -6.93 10.54 -31.39
N LYS A 20 -7.89 10.49 -32.34
CA LYS A 20 -8.50 11.66 -32.97
C LYS A 20 -9.45 12.42 -32.03
N ASP A 21 -10.04 11.80 -31.02
CA ASP A 21 -10.85 12.50 -30.01
C ASP A 21 -9.94 13.32 -29.06
N ALA A 22 -10.27 14.61 -28.89
CA ALA A 22 -9.55 15.50 -27.98
C ALA A 22 -9.67 15.05 -26.51
N ARG A 23 -10.79 14.43 -26.13
CA ARG A 23 -11.00 13.89 -24.77
C ARG A 23 -10.11 12.69 -24.51
N ALA A 24 -10.01 11.78 -25.49
CA ALA A 24 -9.07 10.66 -25.45
C ALA A 24 -7.63 11.15 -25.28
N ARG A 25 -7.22 12.17 -26.05
CA ARG A 25 -5.87 12.74 -25.92
C ARG A 25 -5.64 13.34 -24.54
N ARG A 26 -6.59 14.10 -24.00
CA ARG A 26 -6.51 14.66 -22.64
C ARG A 26 -6.38 13.57 -21.58
N PHE A 27 -7.21 12.52 -21.68
CA PHE A 27 -7.16 11.36 -20.79
C PHE A 27 -5.76 10.73 -20.79
N TRP A 28 -5.23 10.38 -21.96
CA TRP A 28 -3.92 9.75 -22.07
C TRP A 28 -2.77 10.65 -21.64
N LEU A 29 -2.84 11.96 -21.92
CA LEU A 29 -1.84 12.93 -21.44
C LEU A 29 -1.82 13.04 -19.92
N MET A 30 -2.98 13.06 -19.28
CA MET A 30 -3.08 13.07 -17.82
C MET A 30 -2.57 11.76 -17.21
N GLN A 31 -2.90 10.61 -17.80
CA GLN A 31 -2.37 9.31 -17.37
C GLN A 31 -0.85 9.23 -17.50
N LEU A 32 -0.30 9.72 -18.62
CA LEU A 32 1.15 9.84 -18.79
C LEU A 32 1.76 10.73 -17.72
N GLY A 33 1.13 11.87 -17.41
CA GLY A 33 1.56 12.76 -16.33
C GLY A 33 1.56 12.08 -14.95
N VAL A 34 0.54 11.29 -14.64
CA VAL A 34 0.46 10.49 -13.40
C VAL A 34 1.59 9.48 -13.34
N VAL A 35 1.86 8.73 -14.41
CA VAL A 35 2.93 7.73 -14.47
C VAL A 35 4.31 8.36 -14.31
N LEU A 36 4.56 9.48 -15.00
CA LEU A 36 5.83 10.21 -14.88
C LEU A 36 6.01 10.77 -13.46
N SER A 37 4.96 11.36 -12.88
CA SER A 37 4.96 11.86 -11.51
C SER A 37 5.22 10.74 -10.50
N PHE A 38 4.53 9.60 -10.64
CA PHE A 38 4.72 8.44 -9.79
C PHE A 38 6.17 7.93 -9.87
N SER A 39 6.71 7.79 -11.09
CA SER A 39 8.08 7.33 -11.31
C SER A 39 9.10 8.28 -10.68
N PHE A 40 8.89 9.59 -10.83
CA PHE A 40 9.70 10.61 -10.20
C PHE A 40 9.65 10.50 -8.67
N TRP A 41 8.46 10.45 -8.06
CA TRP A 41 8.32 10.38 -6.60
C TRP A 41 8.82 9.07 -6.01
N ALA A 42 8.57 7.93 -6.66
CA ALA A 42 9.08 6.63 -6.23
C ALA A 42 10.61 6.61 -6.24
N THR A 43 11.24 7.15 -7.29
CA THR A 43 12.70 7.25 -7.42
C THR A 43 13.27 8.23 -6.38
N PHE A 44 12.65 9.41 -6.28
CA PHE A 44 13.05 10.45 -5.33
C PHE A 44 13.00 9.94 -3.89
N LEU A 45 11.89 9.31 -3.47
CA LEU A 45 11.72 8.79 -2.11
C LEU A 45 12.56 7.54 -1.83
N PHE A 46 12.84 6.73 -2.85
CA PHE A 46 13.76 5.60 -2.72
C PHE A 46 15.20 6.06 -2.46
N HIS A 47 15.61 7.16 -3.11
CA HIS A 47 16.94 7.76 -2.94
C HIS A 47 17.00 8.88 -1.92
N LEU A 48 15.85 9.32 -1.38
CA LEU A 48 15.79 10.39 -0.40
C LEU A 48 16.62 9.90 0.79
N PRO A 49 17.82 10.44 0.99
CA PRO A 49 18.72 9.83 1.93
C PRO A 49 18.06 9.97 3.29
N THR A 50 18.26 8.99 4.14
CA THR A 50 18.17 9.15 5.59
C THR A 50 19.25 10.14 6.04
N MET A 51 19.24 11.37 5.51
CA MET A 51 20.25 12.42 5.68
C MET A 51 20.44 12.79 7.16
N LEU A 52 19.43 12.53 7.98
CA LEU A 52 19.49 12.72 9.43
C LEU A 52 20.20 11.58 10.17
N TRP A 53 20.23 10.36 9.60
CA TRP A 53 20.78 9.16 10.24
C TRP A 53 22.14 8.73 9.69
N SER A 54 22.50 9.16 8.47
CA SER A 54 23.85 8.95 7.93
C SER A 54 24.95 9.71 8.70
N CYS A 55 24.57 10.62 9.62
CA CYS A 55 25.49 11.26 10.55
C CYS A 55 25.74 10.46 11.83
N SER A 56 25.02 9.36 12.09
CA SER A 56 25.20 8.53 13.29
C SER A 56 24.60 7.14 13.07
N SER A 57 25.45 6.13 12.83
CA SER A 57 25.21 4.68 12.88
C SER A 57 25.29 3.90 11.56
N ILE A 58 26.45 3.25 11.38
CA ILE A 58 26.64 1.90 10.84
C ILE A 58 26.15 1.68 9.39
N ALA A 59 26.96 2.12 8.43
CA ALA A 59 27.03 1.46 7.14
C ALA A 59 27.88 0.18 7.29
N PRO A 60 27.40 -1.02 6.91
CA PRO A 60 28.32 -2.13 6.69
C PRO A 60 29.22 -1.78 5.49
N PRO A 61 30.55 -1.92 5.60
CA PRO A 61 31.40 -1.72 4.43
C PRO A 61 31.07 -2.80 3.40
N MET A 62 30.71 -2.37 2.19
CA MET A 62 30.69 -3.25 1.03
C MET A 62 32.09 -3.83 0.85
N ALA A 63 32.27 -5.11 1.20
CA ALA A 63 33.47 -5.86 0.87
C ALA A 63 33.44 -6.17 -0.63
N VAL A 64 34.05 -5.28 -1.41
CA VAL A 64 34.46 -5.58 -2.78
C VAL A 64 35.68 -6.50 -2.70
N SER A 65 35.51 -7.74 -3.11
CA SER A 65 36.59 -8.71 -3.27
C SER A 65 37.56 -8.23 -4.37
N GLY A 66 38.83 -8.03 -4.01
CA GLY A 66 39.93 -7.63 -4.90
C GLY A 66 41.29 -7.90 -4.27
N HIS A 67 42.11 -8.70 -4.93
CA HIS A 67 43.31 -9.41 -4.45
C HIS A 67 44.59 -8.55 -4.23
N VAL A 68 45.37 -8.96 -3.21
CA VAL A 68 46.86 -9.08 -3.09
C VAL A 68 47.73 -7.86 -2.68
N PRO A 69 48.81 -8.06 -1.88
CA PRO A 69 49.21 -7.18 -0.78
C PRO A 69 50.55 -6.45 -0.97
N HIS A 70 50.80 -5.41 -0.18
CA HIS A 70 52.16 -5.05 0.24
C HIS A 70 52.24 -4.36 1.61
N ALA A 71 52.96 -5.04 2.50
CA ALA A 71 53.97 -4.57 3.46
C ALA A 71 53.68 -3.37 4.41
N ASN A 72 53.84 -3.71 5.70
CA ASN A 72 54.40 -2.91 6.79
C ASN A 72 53.54 -1.81 7.42
N GLN A 73 52.69 -2.21 8.37
CA GLN A 73 52.44 -1.41 9.57
C GLN A 73 52.39 -2.29 10.82
N THR A 74 53.39 -2.10 11.67
CA THR A 74 53.37 -2.44 13.10
C THR A 74 52.27 -1.64 13.80
N LEU A 75 51.13 -2.25 14.06
CA LEU A 75 50.10 -1.73 14.97
C LEU A 75 49.48 -2.91 15.73
N ALA A 76 49.25 -2.68 17.02
CA ALA A 76 48.82 -3.66 18.00
C ALA A 76 47.74 -4.63 17.48
N VAL A 77 48.03 -5.93 17.61
CA VAL A 77 47.05 -7.00 17.39
C VAL A 77 46.06 -6.96 18.56
N SER A 78 45.06 -6.09 18.46
CA SER A 78 43.76 -6.32 19.08
C SER A 78 43.07 -7.36 18.22
N PHE A 79 42.98 -8.60 18.71
CA PHE A 79 42.15 -9.63 18.10
C PHE A 79 40.72 -9.08 17.99
N PRO A 80 40.10 -9.08 16.81
CA PRO A 80 38.68 -8.78 16.72
C PRO A 80 37.96 -9.89 17.49
N ASP A 81 37.30 -9.51 18.57
CA ASP A 81 36.44 -10.40 19.32
C ASP A 81 35.36 -10.90 18.33
N GLY A 82 35.39 -12.20 18.01
CA GLY A 82 34.51 -12.81 16.99
C GLY A 82 33.01 -12.70 17.28
N THR A 83 32.66 -12.10 18.43
CA THR A 83 31.30 -11.74 18.84
C THR A 83 30.72 -10.57 18.02
N ASP A 84 31.53 -9.60 17.61
CA ASP A 84 31.04 -8.39 16.92
C ASP A 84 30.59 -8.67 15.48
N THR A 85 31.19 -9.67 14.82
CA THR A 85 30.81 -10.09 13.47
C THR A 85 29.57 -10.97 13.48
N VAL A 86 29.47 -11.89 14.45
CA VAL A 86 28.30 -12.78 14.61
C VAL A 86 27.04 -11.99 14.96
N ASP A 87 27.17 -10.94 15.79
CA ASP A 87 26.04 -10.10 16.17
C ASP A 87 25.50 -9.27 14.99
N LYS A 88 26.39 -8.80 14.12
CA LYS A 88 26.00 -8.06 12.90
C LYS A 88 25.32 -8.96 11.88
N ASP A 89 25.80 -10.19 11.71
CA ASP A 89 25.21 -11.16 10.79
C ASP A 89 23.82 -11.62 11.27
N HIS A 90 23.66 -11.85 12.56
CA HIS A 90 22.36 -12.17 13.17
C HIS A 90 21.37 -11.02 13.00
N GLN A 91 21.78 -9.79 13.30
CA GLN A 91 20.96 -8.60 13.12
C GLN A 91 20.54 -8.43 11.65
N ALA A 92 21.47 -8.59 10.71
CA ALA A 92 21.16 -8.55 9.28
C ALA A 92 20.14 -9.62 8.87
N MET A 93 20.30 -10.86 9.35
CA MET A 93 19.36 -11.94 9.07
C MET A 93 17.95 -11.65 9.59
N THR A 94 17.82 -11.21 10.85
CA THR A 94 16.51 -10.87 11.44
C THR A 94 15.83 -9.70 10.73
N ALA A 95 16.59 -8.74 10.21
CA ALA A 95 16.05 -7.67 9.38
C ALA A 95 15.47 -8.21 8.06
N LEU A 96 16.14 -9.16 7.41
CA LEU A 96 15.62 -9.81 6.20
C LEU A 96 14.36 -10.63 6.49
N LEU A 97 14.35 -11.39 7.58
CA LEU A 97 13.19 -12.15 8.01
C LEU A 97 12.00 -11.24 8.32
N ALA A 98 12.21 -10.16 9.08
CA ALA A 98 11.19 -9.16 9.35
C ALA A 98 10.61 -8.56 8.06
N SER A 99 11.47 -8.31 7.08
CA SER A 99 11.11 -7.81 5.75
C SER A 99 10.19 -8.78 4.99
N ASP A 100 10.55 -10.07 4.96
CA ASP A 100 9.77 -11.11 4.29
C ASP A 100 8.44 -11.38 5.00
N ILE A 101 8.42 -11.34 6.33
CA ILE A 101 7.20 -11.49 7.13
C ILE A 101 6.24 -10.34 6.85
N TRP A 102 6.74 -9.10 6.89
CA TRP A 102 5.97 -7.92 6.54
C TRP A 102 5.38 -8.05 5.14
N PHE A 103 6.22 -8.44 4.17
CA PHE A 103 5.81 -8.62 2.79
C PHE A 103 4.73 -9.69 2.64
N ALA A 104 4.87 -10.85 3.29
CA ALA A 104 3.86 -11.92 3.25
C ALA A 104 2.50 -11.46 3.80
N LEU A 105 2.50 -10.80 4.97
CA LEU A 105 1.29 -10.33 5.63
C LEU A 105 0.62 -9.19 4.85
N GLY A 106 1.42 -8.25 4.33
CA GLY A 106 0.97 -7.12 3.54
C GLY A 106 0.52 -7.51 2.13
N LEU A 107 1.12 -8.55 1.54
CA LEU A 107 0.76 -9.09 0.23
C LEU A 107 -0.70 -9.52 0.19
N MET A 108 -1.14 -10.34 1.15
CA MET A 108 -2.54 -10.78 1.20
C MET A 108 -3.50 -9.61 1.41
N THR A 109 -3.14 -8.67 2.30
CA THR A 109 -3.92 -7.44 2.52
C THR A 109 -4.05 -6.61 1.24
N SER A 110 -2.99 -6.56 0.43
CA SER A 110 -2.98 -5.85 -0.86
C SER A 110 -3.83 -6.56 -1.92
N VAL A 111 -3.80 -7.90 -1.97
CA VAL A 111 -4.70 -8.69 -2.83
C VAL A 111 -6.16 -8.43 -2.48
N ASP A 112 -6.48 -8.36 -1.19
CA ASP A 112 -7.83 -8.06 -0.74
C ASP A 112 -8.25 -6.63 -1.10
N ALA A 113 -7.37 -5.64 -0.90
CA ALA A 113 -7.61 -4.26 -1.31
C ALA A 113 -7.82 -4.15 -2.83
N PHE A 114 -7.05 -4.88 -3.64
CA PHE A 114 -7.24 -4.96 -5.10
C PHE A 114 -8.63 -5.49 -5.45
N ALA A 115 -9.07 -6.58 -4.81
CA ALA A 115 -10.40 -7.15 -5.05
C ALA A 115 -11.50 -6.14 -4.71
N ILE A 116 -11.32 -5.35 -3.65
CA ILE A 116 -12.25 -4.28 -3.29
C ILE A 116 -12.24 -3.15 -4.32
N VAL A 117 -11.08 -2.68 -4.78
CA VAL A 117 -10.97 -1.64 -5.81
C VAL A 117 -11.65 -2.08 -7.11
N SER A 118 -11.58 -3.36 -7.46
CA SER A 118 -12.24 -3.91 -8.65
C SER A 118 -13.77 -3.82 -8.63
N SER A 119 -14.37 -3.58 -7.46
CA SER A 119 -15.82 -3.34 -7.34
C SER A 119 -16.25 -1.96 -7.82
N PHE A 120 -15.31 -1.02 -7.99
CA PHE A 120 -15.56 0.39 -8.24
C PHE A 120 -16.59 1.01 -7.29
N ASN A 121 -16.81 0.46 -6.09
CA ASN A 121 -17.72 1.03 -5.12
C ASN A 121 -16.95 2.00 -4.22
N ARG A 122 -17.12 3.31 -4.44
CA ARG A 122 -16.30 4.34 -3.79
C ARG A 122 -16.38 4.30 -2.27
N ALA A 123 -17.59 4.16 -1.72
CA ALA A 123 -17.79 4.13 -0.28
C ALA A 123 -17.08 2.91 0.33
N LEU A 124 -17.29 1.74 -0.28
CA LEU A 124 -16.63 0.51 0.16
C LEU A 124 -15.11 0.60 0.04
N ILE A 125 -14.57 1.18 -1.04
CA ILE A 125 -13.13 1.35 -1.23
C ILE A 125 -12.54 2.25 -0.15
N ASP A 126 -13.12 3.44 0.07
CA ASP A 126 -12.62 4.38 1.08
C ASP A 126 -12.70 3.77 2.49
N ASP A 127 -13.81 3.13 2.84
CA ASP A 127 -13.96 2.52 4.16
C ASP A 127 -13.07 1.27 4.33
N TRP A 128 -12.99 0.40 3.33
CA TRP A 128 -12.09 -0.76 3.40
C TRP A 128 -10.62 -0.34 3.54
N HIS A 129 -10.18 0.63 2.74
CA HIS A 129 -8.79 1.09 2.75
C HIS A 129 -8.41 1.69 4.11
N TYR A 130 -9.27 2.56 4.67
CA TYR A 130 -8.96 3.25 5.93
C TYR A 130 -9.23 2.43 7.19
N PHE A 131 -10.17 1.47 7.19
CA PHE A 131 -10.51 0.70 8.40
C PHE A 131 -9.92 -0.69 8.39
N VAL A 132 -10.01 -1.39 7.26
CA VAL A 132 -9.60 -2.79 7.20
C VAL A 132 -8.13 -2.89 6.82
N ALA A 133 -7.73 -2.30 5.69
CA ALA A 133 -6.37 -2.43 5.18
C ALA A 133 -5.34 -1.79 6.14
N LEU A 134 -5.57 -0.57 6.64
CA LEU A 134 -4.65 0.05 7.61
C LEU A 134 -4.46 -0.78 8.89
N ARG A 135 -5.51 -1.41 9.42
CA ARG A 135 -5.38 -2.28 10.61
C ARG A 135 -4.58 -3.53 10.34
N MET A 136 -4.80 -4.17 9.19
CA MET A 136 -4.06 -5.37 8.79
C MET A 136 -2.59 -5.05 8.50
N MET A 137 -2.31 -3.92 7.83
CA MET A 137 -0.94 -3.44 7.59
C MET A 137 -0.24 -3.02 8.88
N THR A 138 -0.95 -2.42 9.83
CA THR A 138 -0.41 -2.12 11.17
C THR A 138 -0.05 -3.39 11.91
N LEU A 139 -0.93 -4.40 11.91
CA LEU A 139 -0.66 -5.69 12.53
C LEU A 139 0.56 -6.38 11.90
N GLY A 140 0.65 -6.38 10.56
CA GLY A 140 1.81 -6.90 9.84
C GLY A 140 3.12 -6.18 10.21
N SER A 141 3.05 -4.87 10.41
CA SER A 141 4.19 -4.05 10.85
C SER A 141 4.59 -4.35 12.28
N ILE A 142 3.64 -4.56 13.19
CA ILE A 142 3.90 -4.96 14.59
C ILE A 142 4.60 -6.32 14.63
N ILE A 143 4.09 -7.32 13.89
CA ILE A 143 4.67 -8.68 13.85
C ILE A 143 6.07 -8.64 13.26
N SER A 144 6.24 -7.95 12.13
CA SER A 144 7.55 -7.75 11.50
C SER A 144 8.54 -7.10 12.45
N PHE A 145 8.13 -6.03 13.14
CA PHE A 145 8.98 -5.32 14.09
C PHE A 145 9.39 -6.18 15.29
N ALA A 146 8.47 -7.01 15.81
CA ALA A 146 8.80 -7.96 16.87
C ALA A 146 9.91 -8.93 16.42
N VAL A 147 9.86 -9.42 15.18
CA VAL A 147 10.94 -10.25 14.63
C VAL A 147 12.22 -9.47 14.43
N PHE A 148 12.16 -8.23 13.94
CA PHE A 148 13.33 -7.36 13.80
C PHE A 148 14.06 -7.15 15.14
N LEU A 149 13.32 -6.96 16.24
CA LEU A 149 13.91 -6.81 17.57
C LEU A 149 14.66 -8.04 18.05
N THR A 150 14.43 -9.24 17.49
CA THR A 150 15.16 -10.47 17.89
C THR A 150 16.63 -10.41 17.48
N GLY A 151 17.00 -9.49 16.56
CA GLY A 151 18.37 -9.29 16.14
C GLY A 151 19.25 -8.55 17.15
N TYR A 152 18.65 -7.92 18.16
CA TYR A 152 19.38 -7.17 19.18
C TYR A 152 19.42 -7.97 20.47
N LYS A 153 20.59 -8.42 20.91
CA LYS A 153 20.75 -9.25 22.13
C LYS A 153 19.99 -8.74 23.36
N THR A 154 19.96 -7.41 23.58
CA THR A 154 19.22 -6.79 24.69
C THR A 154 17.72 -6.89 24.53
N ALA A 155 17.20 -6.69 23.32
CA ALA A 155 15.78 -6.81 23.02
C ALA A 155 15.34 -8.27 22.88
N GLU A 156 16.16 -9.15 22.31
CA GLU A 156 15.96 -10.58 22.26
C GLU A 156 15.81 -11.16 23.66
N SER A 157 16.71 -10.80 24.58
CA SER A 157 16.60 -11.13 26.00
C SER A 157 15.28 -10.64 26.61
N LEU A 158 14.86 -9.41 26.30
CA LEU A 158 13.56 -8.88 26.75
C LEU A 158 12.37 -9.67 26.19
N MET A 159 12.40 -10.04 24.90
CA MET A 159 11.30 -10.75 24.26
C MET A 159 11.16 -12.19 24.74
N TRP A 160 12.27 -12.89 24.96
CA TRP A 160 12.25 -14.25 25.51
C TRP A 160 11.94 -14.26 27.01
N ARG A 161 12.41 -13.26 27.77
CA ARG A 161 12.13 -13.14 29.21
C ARG A 161 10.71 -12.62 29.48
N HIS A 162 10.17 -11.78 28.59
CA HIS A 162 8.87 -11.14 28.77
C HIS A 162 8.01 -11.20 27.49
N PRO A 163 7.71 -12.40 26.95
CA PRO A 163 6.92 -12.54 25.72
C PRO A 163 5.51 -11.94 25.87
N VAL A 164 4.94 -12.03 27.08
CA VAL A 164 3.65 -11.41 27.42
C VAL A 164 3.70 -9.89 27.27
N VAL A 165 4.80 -9.23 27.67
CA VAL A 165 4.92 -7.77 27.57
C VAL A 165 4.92 -7.33 26.11
N VAL A 166 5.64 -8.04 25.24
CA VAL A 166 5.68 -7.76 23.80
C VAL A 166 4.28 -7.87 23.19
N VAL A 167 3.55 -8.94 23.54
CA VAL A 167 2.17 -9.16 23.09
C VAL A 167 1.24 -8.07 23.61
N VAL A 168 1.36 -7.67 24.89
CA VAL A 168 0.54 -6.62 25.49
C VAL A 168 0.83 -5.26 24.85
N VAL A 169 2.10 -4.91 24.63
CA VAL A 169 2.47 -3.64 23.98
C VAL A 169 2.00 -3.62 22.52
N GLY A 170 2.26 -4.68 21.75
CA GLY A 170 1.79 -4.79 20.38
C GLY A 170 0.27 -4.75 20.28
N GLY A 171 -0.43 -5.49 21.16
CA GLY A 171 -1.88 -5.46 21.27
C GLY A 171 -2.41 -4.06 21.63
N THR A 172 -1.76 -3.36 22.54
CA THR A 172 -2.11 -1.98 22.91
C THR A 172 -1.97 -1.04 21.72
N VAL A 173 -0.87 -1.11 20.97
CA VAL A 173 -0.68 -0.31 19.74
C VAL A 173 -1.76 -0.62 18.72
N GLN A 174 -2.08 -1.90 18.50
CA GLN A 174 -3.13 -2.31 17.56
C GLN A 174 -4.51 -1.80 17.97
N ILE A 175 -4.85 -1.89 19.26
CA ILE A 175 -6.12 -1.40 19.82
C ILE A 175 -6.19 0.13 19.74
N LEU A 176 -5.12 0.85 20.06
CA LEU A 176 -5.06 2.31 19.97
C LEU A 176 -5.24 2.77 18.52
N THR A 177 -4.52 2.17 17.58
CA THR A 177 -4.71 2.44 16.14
C THR A 177 -6.14 2.16 15.72
N GLY A 178 -6.70 1.02 16.12
CA GLY A 178 -8.10 0.68 15.87
C GLY A 178 -9.07 1.74 16.39
N THR A 179 -8.89 2.16 17.64
CA THR A 179 -9.72 3.14 18.34
C THR A 179 -9.64 4.52 17.69
N VAL A 180 -8.44 4.96 17.30
CA VAL A 180 -8.24 6.22 16.57
C VAL A 180 -8.96 6.17 15.25
N LEU A 181 -8.79 5.10 14.46
CA LEU A 181 -9.50 4.92 13.20
C LEU A 181 -11.01 4.97 13.43
N ASP A 182 -11.54 4.18 14.37
CA ASP A 182 -12.99 4.14 14.66
C ASP A 182 -13.56 5.50 15.09
N LYS A 183 -12.82 6.27 15.88
CA LYS A 183 -13.25 7.62 16.30
C LYS A 183 -13.40 8.56 15.11
N PHE A 184 -12.56 8.40 14.09
CA PHE A 184 -12.65 9.16 12.85
C PHE A 184 -13.59 8.52 11.83
N HIS A 185 -14.08 7.30 12.06
CA HIS A 185 -15.18 6.71 11.30
C HIS A 185 -16.48 7.44 11.62
N LYS A 186 -17.24 7.83 10.59
CA LYS A 186 -18.65 8.18 10.84
C LYS A 186 -19.36 6.84 11.12
N PRO A 187 -20.21 6.72 12.15
CA PRO A 187 -21.09 5.55 12.23
C PRO A 187 -21.81 5.44 10.87
N PRO A 188 -21.78 4.27 10.23
CA PRO A 188 -22.33 4.14 8.89
C PRO A 188 -23.79 4.57 8.95
N PRO A 189 -24.26 5.49 8.09
CA PRO A 189 -25.69 5.60 7.86
C PRO A 189 -26.11 4.22 7.33
N THR A 190 -26.89 3.51 8.12
CA THR A 190 -27.33 2.12 7.93
C THR A 190 -28.18 1.87 6.68
N SER A 191 -28.15 2.77 5.69
CA SER A 191 -29.00 2.71 4.49
C SER A 191 -28.36 3.18 3.18
N LYS A 192 -27.05 3.51 3.12
CA LYS A 192 -26.46 4.11 1.90
C LYS A 192 -25.16 3.50 1.37
N VAL A 193 -24.55 2.52 2.02
CA VAL A 193 -23.46 1.77 1.38
C VAL A 193 -24.10 0.70 0.50
N ASN A 194 -24.05 0.92 -0.81
CA ASN A 194 -24.58 0.00 -1.80
C ASN A 194 -23.85 -1.35 -1.68
N ASN A 195 -24.57 -2.43 -1.38
CA ASN A 195 -24.03 -3.79 -1.35
C ASN A 195 -23.97 -4.39 -2.76
N HIS A 196 -23.37 -3.66 -3.70
CA HIS A 196 -23.18 -4.09 -5.07
C HIS A 196 -21.92 -3.44 -5.66
N PRO A 197 -21.28 -4.06 -6.66
CA PRO A 197 -20.27 -3.37 -7.45
C PRO A 197 -20.93 -2.23 -8.24
N ASP A 198 -20.20 -1.15 -8.44
CA ASP A 198 -20.59 -0.07 -9.34
C ASP A 198 -19.85 -0.21 -10.68
N SER A 199 -20.32 0.49 -11.70
CA SER A 199 -19.54 0.66 -12.94
C SER A 199 -18.47 1.74 -12.78
N LEU A 200 -17.40 1.68 -13.58
CA LEU A 200 -16.39 2.74 -13.66
C LEU A 200 -17.02 4.13 -13.90
N GLN A 201 -18.08 4.18 -14.71
CA GLN A 201 -18.83 5.41 -14.96
C GLN A 201 -19.50 5.93 -13.69
N GLN A 202 -20.26 5.09 -12.97
CA GLN A 202 -20.91 5.47 -11.71
C GLN A 202 -19.88 5.90 -10.66
N TYR A 203 -18.76 5.19 -10.54
CA TYR A 203 -17.67 5.61 -9.65
C TYR A 203 -17.14 6.98 -10.03
N SER A 204 -16.89 7.21 -11.31
CA SER A 204 -16.39 8.50 -11.79
C SER A 204 -17.40 9.63 -11.57
N GLU A 205 -18.69 9.39 -11.83
CA GLU A 205 -19.77 10.33 -11.53
C GLU A 205 -19.82 10.67 -10.04
N VAL A 206 -19.78 9.67 -9.15
CA VAL A 206 -19.74 9.88 -7.70
C VAL A 206 -18.45 10.60 -7.26
N LEU A 207 -17.32 10.33 -7.92
CA LEU A 207 -16.06 11.01 -7.67
C LEU A 207 -16.12 12.49 -8.07
N CYS A 208 -16.73 12.78 -9.22
CA CYS A 208 -16.86 14.11 -9.81
C CYS A 208 -18.02 14.93 -9.27
N ASN A 209 -18.99 14.33 -8.56
CA ASN A 209 -20.09 15.06 -7.92
C ASN A 209 -19.62 16.15 -6.95
N THR A 210 -18.37 16.08 -6.47
CA THR A 210 -17.74 17.12 -5.67
C THR A 210 -16.43 17.54 -6.34
N MET A 211 -16.50 18.46 -7.28
CA MET A 211 -15.32 19.12 -7.82
C MET A 211 -14.72 20.07 -6.79
N GLY A 212 -13.39 20.07 -6.72
CA GLY A 212 -12.62 20.97 -5.87
C GLY A 212 -11.79 21.93 -6.71
N SER A 213 -11.35 23.03 -6.09
CA SER A 213 -10.40 23.93 -6.74
C SER A 213 -9.03 23.25 -6.88
N TRP A 214 -8.36 23.43 -8.03
CA TRP A 214 -6.96 23.00 -8.20
C TRP A 214 -6.05 23.60 -7.13
N LYS A 215 -6.30 24.83 -6.70
CA LYS A 215 -5.54 25.48 -5.62
C LYS A 215 -5.67 24.72 -4.30
N GLU A 216 -6.89 24.31 -3.95
CA GLU A 216 -7.16 23.53 -2.73
C GLU A 216 -6.54 22.12 -2.82
N ALA A 217 -6.66 21.48 -3.98
CA ALA A 217 -6.06 20.18 -4.25
C ALA A 217 -4.54 20.21 -4.10
N ILE A 218 -3.88 21.23 -4.67
CA ILE A 218 -2.42 21.41 -4.54
C ILE A 218 -2.03 21.68 -3.10
N LEU A 219 -2.72 22.58 -2.38
CA LEU A 219 -2.44 22.87 -0.98
C LEU A 219 -2.59 21.63 -0.09
N ALA A 220 -3.68 20.87 -0.27
CA ALA A 220 -3.89 19.61 0.45
C ALA A 220 -2.83 18.56 0.11
N THR A 221 -2.40 18.51 -1.15
CA THR A 221 -1.32 17.63 -1.61
C THR A 221 0.02 18.04 -1.00
N MET A 222 0.32 19.33 -0.89
CA MET A 222 1.54 19.80 -0.22
C MET A 222 1.57 19.38 1.24
N VAL A 223 0.44 19.43 1.95
CA VAL A 223 0.36 18.99 3.34
C VAL A 223 0.54 17.48 3.44
N THR A 224 -0.29 16.70 2.73
CA THR A 224 -0.28 15.24 2.82
C THR A 224 0.99 14.61 2.23
N GLY A 225 1.41 15.04 1.05
CA GLY A 225 2.67 14.65 0.41
C GLY A 225 3.90 15.17 1.17
N GLY A 226 3.85 16.39 1.70
CA GLY A 226 4.91 16.93 2.55
C GLY A 226 5.11 16.12 3.83
N THR A 227 4.02 15.67 4.47
CA THR A 227 4.09 14.75 5.61
C THR A 227 4.73 13.42 5.22
N ALA A 228 4.37 12.84 4.06
CA ALA A 228 4.99 11.60 3.57
C ALA A 228 6.51 11.74 3.34
N ILE A 229 6.94 12.85 2.71
CA ILE A 229 8.36 13.16 2.48
C ILE A 229 9.07 13.37 3.82
N GLY A 230 8.49 14.17 4.72
CA GLY A 230 9.04 14.44 6.04
C GLY A 230 9.21 13.18 6.89
N LEU A 231 8.19 12.30 6.91
CA LEU A 231 8.29 11.01 7.57
C LEU A 231 9.41 10.15 6.95
N THR A 232 9.52 10.11 5.63
CA THR A 232 10.61 9.38 4.96
C THR A 232 12.00 9.90 5.33
N ALA A 233 12.15 11.22 5.48
CA ALA A 233 13.43 11.83 5.83
C ALA A 233 13.82 11.63 7.31
N ILE A 234 12.84 11.62 8.22
CA ILE A 234 13.06 11.64 9.67
C ILE A 234 13.00 10.24 10.28
N VAL A 235 12.13 9.36 9.78
CA VAL A 235 11.94 8.02 10.36
C VAL A 235 13.16 7.14 10.05
N PRO A 236 13.74 6.45 11.04
CA PRO A 236 14.86 5.54 10.82
C PRO A 236 14.53 4.46 9.77
N PRO A 237 15.52 3.98 8.99
CA PRO A 237 15.31 2.92 8.00
C PRO A 237 14.65 1.67 8.58
N GLN A 238 14.93 1.35 9.85
CA GLN A 238 14.37 0.19 10.54
C GLN A 238 12.85 0.28 10.73
N TRP A 239 12.28 1.48 10.69
CA TRP A 239 10.86 1.77 10.86
C TRP A 239 10.20 2.20 9.55
N SER A 240 10.88 2.01 8.42
CA SER A 240 10.42 2.47 7.11
C SER A 240 9.06 1.86 6.72
N THR A 241 8.75 0.64 7.17
CA THR A 241 7.47 -0.02 6.93
C THR A 241 6.29 0.70 7.59
N LEU A 242 6.50 1.46 8.65
CA LEU A 242 5.46 2.27 9.31
C LEU A 242 5.22 3.60 8.59
N VAL A 243 6.17 4.10 7.79
CA VAL A 243 6.05 5.40 7.12
C VAL A 243 4.77 5.48 6.28
N PRO A 244 4.45 4.52 5.39
CA PRO A 244 3.21 4.62 4.62
C PRO A 244 1.96 4.39 5.46
N VAL A 245 2.02 3.57 6.54
CA VAL A 245 0.87 3.42 7.47
C VAL A 245 0.51 4.77 8.10
N VAL A 246 1.51 5.48 8.64
CA VAL A 246 1.32 6.76 9.31
C VAL A 246 0.90 7.84 8.30
N ALA A 247 1.50 7.87 7.12
CA ALA A 247 1.17 8.86 6.11
C ALA A 247 -0.25 8.69 5.53
N ILE A 248 -0.67 7.45 5.23
CA ILE A 248 -2.04 7.15 4.78
C ILE A 248 -3.05 7.40 5.89
N GLY A 249 -2.72 7.02 7.14
CA GLY A 249 -3.55 7.34 8.31
C GLY A 249 -3.71 8.85 8.51
N PHE A 250 -2.63 9.61 8.36
CA PHE A 250 -2.65 11.07 8.42
C PHE A 250 -3.50 11.67 7.31
N GLU A 251 -3.35 11.22 6.05
CA GLU A 251 -4.17 11.67 4.92
C GLU A 251 -5.66 11.48 5.24
N ALA A 252 -6.03 10.28 5.72
CA ALA A 252 -7.39 9.94 6.09
C ALA A 252 -7.95 10.90 7.16
N ILE A 253 -7.19 11.14 8.23
CA ILE A 253 -7.59 12.03 9.32
C ILE A 253 -7.67 13.49 8.83
N PHE A 254 -6.69 13.95 8.07
CA PHE A 254 -6.61 15.31 7.54
C PHE A 254 -7.81 15.64 6.65
N LEU A 255 -8.13 14.76 5.70
CA LEU A 255 -9.29 14.92 4.80
C LEU A 255 -10.61 14.86 5.56
N ARG A 256 -10.71 14.03 6.61
CA ARG A 256 -11.92 13.93 7.44
C ARG A 256 -12.13 15.16 8.30
N LEU A 257 -11.10 15.63 8.99
CA LEU A 257 -11.15 16.84 9.82
C LEU A 257 -11.46 18.10 9.01
N ASN A 258 -10.96 18.16 7.78
CA ASN A 258 -11.17 19.28 6.89
C ASN A 258 -12.29 19.06 5.86
N LYS A 259 -13.24 18.14 6.09
CA LYS A 259 -14.27 17.74 5.10
C LYS A 259 -15.09 18.91 4.48
N ASN A 260 -15.18 20.04 5.18
CA ASN A 260 -15.86 21.25 4.71
C ASN A 260 -14.99 22.12 3.79
N LYS A 261 -13.68 21.93 3.78
CA LYS A 261 -12.68 22.72 3.02
C LYS A 261 -11.90 21.88 2.00
N VAL A 262 -11.66 20.61 2.30
CA VAL A 262 -10.85 19.68 1.51
C VAL A 262 -11.57 18.34 1.46
N ARG A 263 -11.73 17.80 0.25
CA ARG A 263 -12.30 16.47 0.02
C ARG A 263 -11.40 15.70 -0.94
N ARG A 264 -11.58 14.38 -0.99
CA ARG A 264 -10.96 13.53 -2.00
C ARG A 264 -11.65 13.79 -3.34
N THR A 265 -11.22 14.83 -4.05
CA THR A 265 -11.74 15.20 -5.38
C THR A 265 -10.88 14.55 -6.48
N PRO A 266 -11.34 14.51 -7.74
CA PRO A 266 -10.50 14.08 -8.85
C PRO A 266 -9.16 14.83 -8.92
N GLN A 267 -9.18 16.15 -8.72
CA GLN A 267 -7.97 16.99 -8.75
C GLN A 267 -7.00 16.62 -7.63
N TYR A 268 -7.51 16.47 -6.41
CA TYR A 268 -6.69 16.05 -5.27
C TYR A 268 -6.10 14.66 -5.52
N THR A 269 -6.88 13.73 -6.04
CA THR A 269 -6.43 12.36 -6.34
C THR A 269 -5.30 12.38 -7.36
N LEU A 270 -5.42 13.12 -8.47
CA LEU A 270 -4.36 13.21 -9.47
C LEU A 270 -3.08 13.86 -8.95
N CYS A 271 -3.17 14.81 -8.00
CA CYS A 271 -2.00 15.46 -7.41
C CYS A 271 -1.33 14.61 -6.33
N SER A 272 -2.12 14.02 -5.43
CA SER A 272 -1.62 13.33 -4.22
C SER A 272 -1.25 11.87 -4.45
N ASP A 273 -2.00 11.14 -5.29
CA ASP A 273 -1.80 9.71 -5.48
C ASP A 273 -0.38 9.37 -5.97
N PRO A 274 0.22 10.07 -6.96
CA PRO A 274 1.60 9.78 -7.36
C PRO A 274 2.62 9.85 -6.20
N ILE A 275 2.41 10.77 -5.25
CA ILE A 275 3.30 10.95 -4.09
C ILE A 275 3.06 9.82 -3.07
N LEU A 276 1.81 9.56 -2.73
CA LEU A 276 1.44 8.55 -1.72
C LEU A 276 1.74 7.13 -2.20
N GLN A 277 1.43 6.82 -3.46
CA GLN A 277 1.78 5.55 -4.09
C GLN A 277 3.28 5.46 -4.32
N GLY A 278 3.95 6.57 -4.69
CA GLY A 278 5.40 6.62 -4.83
C GLY A 278 6.08 6.25 -3.51
N MET A 279 5.69 6.87 -2.40
CA MET A 279 6.15 6.54 -1.05
C MET A 279 5.91 5.08 -0.69
N THR A 280 4.68 4.62 -0.89
CA THR A 280 4.30 3.24 -0.59
C THR A 280 5.16 2.27 -1.41
N CYS A 281 5.31 2.54 -2.71
CA CYS A 281 6.17 1.80 -3.63
C CYS A 281 7.62 1.77 -3.16
N SER A 282 8.20 2.90 -2.77
CA SER A 282 9.58 2.97 -2.30
C SER A 282 9.81 2.10 -1.07
N HIS A 283 8.99 2.25 -0.03
CA HIS A 283 9.20 1.59 1.28
C HIS A 283 8.71 0.14 1.31
N TRP A 284 7.55 -0.14 0.72
CA TRP A 284 6.91 -1.46 0.76
C TRP A 284 7.24 -2.34 -0.47
N GLY A 285 7.76 -1.75 -1.55
CA GLY A 285 8.04 -2.45 -2.81
C GLY A 285 9.52 -2.41 -3.22
N LEU A 286 10.00 -1.27 -3.69
CA LEU A 286 11.32 -1.12 -4.30
C LEU A 286 12.45 -1.44 -3.32
N GLN A 287 12.37 -1.02 -2.05
CA GLN A 287 13.36 -1.42 -1.04
C GLN A 287 13.43 -2.94 -0.88
N GLN A 288 12.28 -3.62 -0.91
CA GLN A 288 12.22 -5.08 -0.81
C GLN A 288 12.89 -5.75 -2.01
N VAL A 289 12.58 -5.27 -3.23
CA VAL A 289 13.06 -5.87 -4.48
C VAL A 289 14.53 -5.53 -4.75
N ALA A 290 14.94 -4.28 -4.56
CA ALA A 290 16.27 -3.80 -4.90
C ALA A 290 17.34 -4.34 -3.93
N LEU A 291 17.02 -4.46 -2.65
CA LEU A 291 17.98 -4.92 -1.65
C LEU A 291 18.07 -6.44 -1.59
N LYS A 292 16.93 -7.14 -1.59
CA LYS A 292 16.85 -8.61 -1.52
C LYS A 292 15.64 -9.14 -2.31
N PRO A 293 15.80 -9.35 -3.63
CA PRO A 293 14.70 -9.77 -4.51
C PRO A 293 14.18 -11.18 -4.22
N ARG A 294 14.99 -12.01 -3.55
CA ARG A 294 14.62 -13.37 -3.16
C ARG A 294 14.10 -13.41 -1.73
N ILE A 295 13.05 -14.18 -1.49
CA ILE A 295 12.56 -14.53 -0.15
C ILE A 295 13.60 -15.43 0.55
N VAL A 296 13.97 -15.05 1.77
CA VAL A 296 14.87 -15.78 2.68
C VAL A 296 14.08 -16.78 3.52
N LEU A 297 12.82 -16.47 3.86
CA LEU A 297 11.93 -17.43 4.51
C LEU A 297 11.79 -18.72 3.69
N SER A 298 11.59 -19.84 4.39
CA SER A 298 11.21 -21.06 3.71
C SER A 298 9.85 -20.86 3.01
N PRO A 299 9.66 -21.40 1.79
CA PRO A 299 8.43 -21.17 1.01
C PRO A 299 7.15 -21.53 1.78
N TRP A 300 7.18 -22.59 2.58
CA TRP A 300 6.04 -23.02 3.39
C TRP A 300 5.72 -22.05 4.53
N VAL A 301 6.71 -21.43 5.18
CA VAL A 301 6.49 -20.39 6.21
C VAL A 301 5.90 -19.15 5.54
N PHE A 302 6.47 -18.72 4.41
CA PHE A 302 5.98 -17.56 3.67
C PHE A 302 4.51 -17.71 3.26
N LEU A 303 4.15 -18.86 2.67
CA LEU A 303 2.76 -19.17 2.29
C LEU A 303 1.86 -19.35 3.51
N GLY A 304 2.38 -19.91 4.60
CA GLY A 304 1.68 -19.99 5.88
C GLY A 304 1.31 -18.62 6.44
N LEU A 305 2.20 -17.63 6.31
CA LEU A 305 1.93 -16.24 6.71
C LEU A 305 0.87 -15.58 5.83
N ILE A 306 0.84 -15.84 4.52
CA ILE A 306 -0.25 -15.40 3.64
C ILE A 306 -1.60 -15.92 4.15
N LEU A 307 -1.66 -17.22 4.50
CA LEU A 307 -2.87 -17.82 5.05
C LEU A 307 -3.23 -17.27 6.43
N ALA A 308 -2.23 -17.00 7.28
CA ALA A 308 -2.43 -16.38 8.59
C ALA A 308 -3.00 -14.97 8.43
N SER A 309 -2.51 -14.18 7.49
CA SER A 309 -3.04 -12.84 7.17
C SER A 309 -4.51 -12.91 6.72
N ARG A 310 -4.83 -13.83 5.80
CA ARG A 310 -6.20 -14.06 5.32
C ARG A 310 -7.15 -14.50 6.45
N THR A 311 -6.67 -15.40 7.32
CA THR A 311 -7.44 -15.88 8.47
C THR A 311 -7.63 -14.77 9.50
N GLY A 312 -6.60 -13.96 9.75
CA GLY A 312 -6.68 -12.79 10.62
C GLY A 312 -7.72 -11.78 10.13
N LEU A 313 -7.78 -11.53 8.82
CA LEU A 313 -8.84 -10.71 8.23
C LEU A 313 -10.23 -11.33 8.46
N ASP A 314 -10.41 -12.64 8.24
CA ASP A 314 -11.69 -13.31 8.49
C ASP A 314 -12.12 -13.21 9.96
N ILE A 315 -11.18 -13.32 10.90
CA ILE A 315 -11.44 -13.12 12.33
C ILE A 315 -11.87 -11.67 12.59
N HIS A 316 -11.16 -10.68 12.04
CA HIS A 316 -11.53 -9.26 12.16
C HIS A 316 -12.92 -8.97 11.57
N LEU A 317 -13.25 -9.58 10.43
CA LEU A 317 -14.56 -9.48 9.80
C LEU A 317 -15.66 -10.08 10.67
N TRP A 318 -15.40 -11.22 11.30
CA TRP A 318 -16.39 -11.90 12.13
C TRP A 318 -16.57 -11.30 13.53
N THR A 319 -15.57 -10.57 14.02
CA THR A 319 -15.57 -9.98 15.37
C THR A 319 -15.82 -8.48 15.32
N VAL A 320 -14.81 -7.71 14.92
CA VAL A 320 -14.81 -6.24 14.95
C VAL A 320 -15.75 -5.65 13.91
N PHE A 321 -15.73 -6.20 12.69
CA PHE A 321 -16.49 -5.68 11.56
C PHE A 321 -17.80 -6.43 11.29
N ARG A 322 -18.24 -7.27 12.24
CA ARG A 322 -19.52 -7.96 12.16
C ARG A 322 -20.72 -7.02 11.97
N PRO A 323 -20.78 -5.83 12.60
CA PRO A 323 -21.91 -4.92 12.43
C PRO A 323 -22.00 -4.23 11.07
N TYR A 324 -20.99 -4.37 10.20
CA TYR A 324 -20.86 -3.61 8.95
C TYR A 324 -21.25 -4.50 7.75
N PRO A 325 -22.50 -4.43 7.27
CA PRO A 325 -23.01 -5.33 6.23
C PRO A 325 -22.24 -5.23 4.91
N GLU A 326 -21.70 -4.06 4.58
CA GLU A 326 -20.88 -3.81 3.38
C GLU A 326 -19.59 -4.65 3.37
N PHE A 327 -18.95 -4.82 4.53
CA PHE A 327 -17.75 -5.64 4.65
C PHE A 327 -18.08 -7.13 4.61
N GLN A 328 -19.23 -7.54 5.15
CA GLN A 328 -19.72 -8.91 5.04
C GLN A 328 -20.10 -9.25 3.59
N TRP A 329 -20.74 -8.30 2.90
CA TRP A 329 -21.06 -8.43 1.48
C TRP A 329 -19.79 -8.57 0.64
N ALA A 330 -18.79 -7.71 0.89
CA ALA A 330 -17.49 -7.78 0.21
C ALA A 330 -16.80 -9.13 0.45
N ARG A 331 -16.86 -9.64 1.69
CA ARG A 331 -16.32 -10.96 2.04
C ARG A 331 -17.00 -12.12 1.29
N ALA A 332 -18.29 -12.00 1.03
CA ALA A 332 -19.05 -13.04 0.34
C ALA A 332 -18.86 -13.00 -1.19
N HIS A 333 -18.67 -11.82 -1.79
CA HIS A 333 -18.74 -11.65 -3.25
C HIS A 333 -17.43 -11.23 -3.92
N LEU A 334 -16.54 -10.50 -3.24
CA LEU A 334 -15.34 -9.93 -3.84
C LEU A 334 -14.06 -10.65 -3.40
N LEU A 335 -13.96 -10.99 -2.12
CA LEU A 335 -12.74 -11.52 -1.54
C LEU A 335 -12.55 -13.02 -1.83
N PHE A 336 -11.31 -13.45 -1.97
CA PHE A 336 -11.00 -14.88 -2.04
C PHE A 336 -11.32 -15.55 -0.70
N SER A 337 -12.10 -16.63 -0.75
CA SER A 337 -12.31 -17.47 0.44
C SER A 337 -10.99 -18.07 0.92
N THR A 338 -10.80 -18.19 2.23
CA THR A 338 -9.62 -18.80 2.86
C THR A 338 -9.30 -20.19 2.31
N ARG A 339 -10.33 -21.00 1.99
CA ARG A 339 -10.15 -22.29 1.31
C ARG A 339 -9.51 -22.16 -0.07
N ARG A 340 -9.94 -21.21 -0.89
CA ARG A 340 -9.33 -20.94 -2.21
C ARG A 340 -7.89 -20.47 -2.08
N VAL A 341 -7.61 -19.56 -1.13
CA VAL A 341 -6.23 -19.12 -0.86
C VAL A 341 -5.36 -20.30 -0.43
N ALA A 342 -5.86 -21.19 0.44
CA ALA A 342 -5.13 -22.40 0.84
C ALA A 342 -4.79 -23.32 -0.35
N ILE A 343 -5.74 -23.53 -1.28
CA ILE A 343 -5.51 -24.30 -2.50
C ILE A 343 -4.44 -23.63 -3.39
N ILE A 344 -4.50 -22.30 -3.56
CA ILE A 344 -3.50 -21.54 -4.32
C ILE A 344 -2.12 -21.67 -3.67
N CYS A 345 -2.02 -21.53 -2.34
CA CYS A 345 -0.79 -21.70 -1.60
C CYS A 345 -0.22 -23.12 -1.76
N LEU A 346 -1.05 -24.15 -1.67
CA LEU A 346 -0.61 -25.54 -1.91
C LEU A 346 -0.10 -25.75 -3.34
N GLY A 347 -0.77 -25.16 -4.33
CA GLY A 347 -0.31 -25.17 -5.72
C GLY A 347 1.03 -24.48 -5.90
N LEU A 348 1.22 -23.29 -5.32
CA LEU A 348 2.48 -22.56 -5.34
C LEU A 348 3.61 -23.34 -4.66
N LEU A 349 3.31 -23.99 -3.53
CA LEU A 349 4.27 -24.84 -2.83
C LEU A 349 4.67 -26.05 -3.68
N ALA A 350 3.70 -26.71 -4.34
CA ALA A 350 3.98 -27.82 -5.23
C ALA A 350 4.90 -27.41 -6.40
N VAL A 351 4.63 -26.26 -7.01
CA VAL A 351 5.47 -25.69 -8.09
C VAL A 351 6.88 -25.37 -7.59
N GLU A 352 7.01 -24.78 -6.40
CA GLU A 352 8.31 -24.52 -5.76
C GLU A 352 9.08 -25.82 -5.51
N THR A 353 8.40 -26.86 -4.98
CA THR A 353 9.03 -28.17 -4.73
C THR A 353 9.41 -28.92 -6.01
N ALA A 354 8.76 -28.63 -7.13
CA ALA A 354 9.12 -29.16 -8.44
C ALA A 354 10.35 -28.46 -9.05
N GLY A 355 10.94 -27.49 -8.36
CA GLY A 355 12.16 -26.80 -8.76
C GLY A 355 11.94 -25.48 -9.51
N ILE A 356 10.69 -25.00 -9.62
CA ILE A 356 10.39 -23.70 -10.22
C ILE A 356 10.24 -22.68 -9.08
N PRO A 357 11.19 -21.74 -8.88
CA PRO A 357 11.30 -20.92 -7.67
C PRO A 357 10.31 -19.74 -7.63
N VAL A 358 9.02 -20.00 -7.84
CA VAL A 358 7.96 -18.98 -7.92
C VAL A 358 7.77 -18.23 -6.60
N VAL A 359 7.77 -18.94 -5.47
CA VAL A 359 7.64 -18.34 -4.13
C VAL A 359 8.92 -17.59 -3.77
N SER A 360 10.07 -18.20 -4.06
CA SER A 360 11.39 -17.59 -3.84
C SER A 360 11.54 -16.24 -4.55
N TYR A 361 10.99 -16.08 -5.76
CA TYR A 361 11.08 -14.85 -6.57
C TYR A 361 9.75 -14.10 -6.69
N ILE A 362 8.84 -14.26 -5.73
CA ILE A 362 7.51 -13.62 -5.80
C ILE A 362 7.59 -12.09 -5.78
N LYS A 363 8.52 -11.49 -5.01
CA LYS A 363 8.70 -10.03 -4.85
C LYS A 363 8.80 -9.29 -6.20
N PRO A 364 9.79 -9.57 -7.08
CA PRO A 364 9.93 -8.88 -8.36
C PRO A 364 8.76 -9.12 -9.31
N MET A 365 8.00 -10.21 -9.16
CA MET A 365 6.82 -10.48 -9.99
C MET A 365 5.62 -9.64 -9.55
N VAL A 366 5.32 -9.60 -8.24
CA VAL A 366 4.06 -9.03 -7.75
C VAL A 366 4.15 -7.53 -7.46
N VAL A 367 5.32 -7.02 -7.07
CA VAL A 367 5.49 -5.60 -6.73
C VAL A 367 5.11 -4.69 -7.91
N PRO A 368 5.62 -4.87 -9.14
CA PRO A 368 5.23 -4.03 -10.27
C PRO A 368 3.74 -4.10 -10.57
N VAL A 369 3.15 -5.31 -10.50
CA VAL A 369 1.73 -5.53 -10.77
C VAL A 369 0.87 -4.78 -9.75
N PHE A 370 1.18 -4.87 -8.45
CA PHE A 370 0.40 -4.18 -7.43
C PHE A 370 0.44 -2.67 -7.59
N TYR A 371 1.60 -2.08 -7.83
CA TYR A 371 1.69 -0.62 -7.95
C TYR A 371 1.09 -0.12 -9.27
N ALA A 372 1.22 -0.87 -10.35
CA ALA A 372 0.52 -0.56 -11.60
C ALA A 372 -1.00 -0.54 -11.39
N VAL A 373 -1.56 -1.57 -10.74
CA VAL A 373 -3.01 -1.59 -10.53
C VAL A 373 -3.43 -0.57 -9.48
N SER A 374 -2.75 -0.46 -8.34
CA SER A 374 -3.05 0.51 -7.29
C SER A 374 -3.12 1.93 -7.85
N SER A 375 -2.12 2.35 -8.62
CA SER A 375 -2.12 3.67 -9.25
C SER A 375 -3.22 3.81 -10.31
N SER A 376 -3.45 2.79 -11.14
CA SER A 376 -4.51 2.85 -12.16
C SER A 376 -5.93 2.89 -11.56
N GLY A 377 -6.18 2.17 -10.46
CA GLY A 377 -7.50 2.02 -9.86
C GLY A 377 -8.10 3.31 -9.34
N VAL A 378 -7.25 4.28 -8.99
CA VAL A 378 -7.67 5.61 -8.51
C VAL A 378 -7.44 6.72 -9.53
N SER A 379 -6.36 6.65 -10.32
CA SER A 379 -6.06 7.67 -11.33
C SER A 379 -6.96 7.56 -12.55
N VAL A 380 -7.29 6.36 -13.04
CA VAL A 380 -8.13 6.16 -14.24
C VAL A 380 -9.51 6.80 -14.07
N PRO A 381 -10.27 6.53 -12.98
CA PRO A 381 -11.58 7.15 -12.83
C PRO A 381 -11.51 8.67 -12.60
N ALA A 382 -10.46 9.16 -11.93
CA ALA A 382 -10.24 10.59 -11.73
C ALA A 382 -9.92 11.32 -13.04
N THR A 383 -9.03 10.74 -13.84
CA THR A 383 -8.69 11.26 -15.17
C THR A 383 -9.88 11.19 -16.11
N TYR A 384 -10.63 10.07 -16.12
CA TYR A 384 -11.84 9.93 -16.92
C TYR A 384 -12.84 11.06 -16.60
N GLY A 385 -13.11 11.27 -15.31
CA GLY A 385 -14.04 12.29 -14.86
C GLY A 385 -13.66 13.73 -15.23
N ILE A 386 -12.35 14.05 -15.23
CA ILE A 386 -11.84 15.36 -15.65
C ILE A 386 -11.81 15.49 -17.19
N SER A 387 -11.39 14.45 -17.91
CA SER A 387 -11.14 14.51 -19.36
C SER A 387 -12.40 14.36 -20.22
N CYS A 388 -13.40 13.65 -19.72
CA CYS A 388 -14.66 13.43 -20.43
C CYS A 388 -15.74 14.48 -20.13
N ASP A 389 -15.41 15.54 -19.38
CA ASP A 389 -16.29 16.68 -19.15
C ASP A 389 -17.70 16.28 -18.63
N VAL A 390 -17.83 15.23 -17.81
CA VAL A 390 -19.04 15.00 -16.95
C VAL A 390 -19.39 16.28 -16.18
N VAL A 391 -18.34 17.07 -15.90
CA VAL A 391 -18.29 18.43 -15.37
C VAL A 391 -19.12 19.45 -16.16
N ARG A 392 -19.08 19.43 -17.49
CA ARG A 392 -19.67 20.49 -18.31
C ARG A 392 -21.15 20.25 -18.59
N GLU A 393 -21.53 18.99 -18.76
CA GLU A 393 -22.95 18.62 -18.97
C GLU A 393 -23.80 18.85 -17.70
N GLN A 394 -23.25 18.66 -16.50
CA GLN A 394 -23.98 18.93 -15.24
C GLN A 394 -24.18 20.43 -14.95
N ASP A 395 -23.18 21.27 -15.28
CA ASP A 395 -23.28 22.72 -15.11
C ASP A 395 -24.21 23.34 -16.17
N GLU A 396 -24.17 22.86 -17.42
CA GLU A 396 -25.10 23.26 -18.49
C GLU A 396 -26.55 22.80 -18.20
N ALA A 397 -26.75 21.60 -17.64
CA ALA A 397 -28.08 21.10 -17.25
C ALA A 397 -28.69 21.89 -16.06
N LYS A 398 -27.88 22.35 -15.11
CA LYS A 398 -28.35 23.22 -14.01
C LYS A 398 -28.61 24.65 -14.48
N ALA A 399 -27.84 25.17 -15.44
CA ALA A 399 -28.07 26.48 -16.03
C ALA A 399 -29.28 26.50 -16.98
N GLY A 400 -29.58 25.40 -17.67
CA GLY A 400 -30.71 25.28 -18.59
C GLY A 400 -32.06 24.91 -17.95
N GLY A 401 -32.07 24.56 -16.65
CA GLY A 401 -33.29 24.25 -15.89
C GLY A 401 -34.00 25.46 -15.26
N CYS A 402 -33.43 26.66 -15.45
CA CYS A 402 -34.10 27.94 -15.15
C CYS A 402 -34.61 28.55 -16.47
N ASN A 403 -35.65 27.98 -17.06
CA ASN A 403 -36.49 28.64 -18.07
C ASN A 403 -37.94 28.19 -17.89
#